data_AF-A0A973WQ01-F1
#
_entry.id   AF-A0A973WQ01-F1
#
_cell.length_a   1.000
_cell.length_b   1.000
_cell.length_c   1.000
_cell.angle_alpha   90.00
_cell.angle_beta   90.00
_cell.angle_gamma   90.00
#
_symmetry.space_group_name_H-M   'P 1'
#
loop_
_entity.id
_entity.type
_entity.pdbx_description
1 polymer ?
#
loop_
_entity_poly.entity_id
_entity_poly.type
_entity_poly.pdbx_seq_one_letter_code
_entity_poly.pdbx_strand_id
1 'polypeptide(L)' 'MADAMERFIADQNMTRYQLLLQKETHPDRRRMLLQLLADEAKTLPEPIRRVAMLRINRISIT' A
#
# COMPACT_ATOMS: atom_id res chain seq x y z
N MET A 1 -3.17 9.55 -20.61
CA MET A 1 -4.03 10.33 -19.70
C MET A 1 -4.57 9.46 -18.56
N ALA A 2 -5.08 8.25 -18.84
CA ALA A 2 -5.49 7.30 -17.80
C ALA A 2 -4.34 6.91 -16.83
N ASP A 3 -3.15 6.61 -17.35
CA ASP A 3 -1.97 6.21 -16.54
C ASP A 3 -1.55 7.20 -15.45
N ALA A 4 -1.66 8.51 -15.72
CA ALA A 4 -1.23 9.52 -14.76
C ALA A 4 -2.21 9.65 -13.60
N MET A 5 -3.51 9.55 -13.90
CA MET A 5 -4.57 9.56 -12.89
C MET A 5 -4.54 8.28 -12.04
N GLU A 6 -4.36 7.11 -12.66
CA GLU A 6 -4.26 5.84 -11.94
C GLU A 6 -3.05 5.80 -10.99
N ARG A 7 -1.90 6.33 -11.42
CA ARG A 7 -0.72 6.46 -10.54
C ARG A 7 -0.97 7.42 -9.38
N PHE A 8 -1.64 8.55 -9.63
CA PHE A 8 -2.00 9.49 -8.57
C PHE A 8 -2.94 8.84 -7.54
N ILE A 9 -3.95 8.10 -8.00
CA ILE A 9 -4.88 7.37 -7.13
C ILE A 9 -4.13 6.31 -6.32
N ALA A 10 -3.26 5.52 -6.94
CA ALA A 10 -2.47 4.50 -6.26
C ALA A 10 -1.57 5.10 -5.17
N ASP A 11 -0.93 6.24 -5.43
CA ASP A 11 -0.07 6.94 -4.46
C ASP A 11 -0.86 7.49 -3.26
N GLN A 12 -2.04 8.08 -3.52
CA GLN A 12 -2.96 8.53 -2.47
C GLN A 12 -3.48 7.35 -1.63
N ASN A 13 -3.87 6.25 -2.27
CA ASN A 13 -4.35 5.04 -1.58
C ASN A 13 -3.26 4.41 -0.72
N MET A 14 -2.04 4.29 -1.23
CA MET A 14 -0.90 3.78 -0.45
C MET A 14 -0.64 4.63 0.80
N THR A 15 -0.62 5.96 0.66
CA THR A 15 -0.41 6.88 1.79
C THR A 15 -1.53 6.74 2.82
N ARG A 16 -2.78 6.67 2.37
CA ARG A 16 -3.95 6.52 3.24
C ARG A 16 -3.93 5.21 4.01
N TYR A 17 -3.64 4.09 3.35
CA TYR A 17 -3.60 2.79 4.02
C TYR A 17 -2.45 2.70 5.02
N GLN A 18 -1.30 3.31 4.76
CA GLN A 18 -0.20 3.39 5.73
C GLN A 18 -0.61 4.17 6.99
N LEU A 19 -1.30 5.30 6.83
CA LEU A 19 -1.79 6.10 7.97
C LEU A 19 -2.86 5.34 8.78
N LEU A 20 -3.74 4.58 8.11
CA LEU A 20 -4.71 3.73 8.79
C LEU A 20 -4.02 2.60 9.54
N LEU A 21 -3.02 1.96 8.94
CA LEU A 21 -2.29 0.85 9.55
C LEU A 21 -1.51 1.25 10.81
N GLN A 22 -1.03 2.50 10.88
CA GLN A 22 -0.39 3.06 12.09
C GLN A 22 -1.37 3.25 13.25
N LYS A 23 -2.65 3.47 12.95
CA LYS A 23 -3.70 3.74 13.95
C LYS A 23 -4.53 2.49 14.30
N GLU A 24 -4.48 1.46 13.45
CA GLU A 24 -5.26 0.24 13.61
C GLU A 24 -4.58 -0.74 14.56
N THR A 25 -5.30 -1.10 15.63
CA THR A 25 -4.83 -2.03 16.67
C THR A 25 -5.45 -3.41 16.53
N HIS A 26 -6.55 -3.54 15.79
CA HIS A 26 -7.22 -4.83 15.59
C HIS A 26 -6.46 -5.68 14.57
N PRO A 27 -6.04 -6.91 14.92
CA PRO A 27 -5.15 -7.73 14.09
C PRO A 27 -5.75 -8.05 12.71
N ASP A 28 -7.04 -8.38 12.65
CA ASP A 28 -7.69 -8.71 11.37
C ASP A 28 -7.84 -7.51 10.44
N ARG A 29 -8.11 -6.32 11.00
CA ARG A 29 -8.19 -5.08 10.22
C ARG A 29 -6.81 -4.66 9.73
N ARG A 30 -5.76 -4.82 10.56
CA ARG A 30 -4.36 -4.66 10.13
C ARG A 30 -4.03 -5.58 8.96
N ARG A 31 -4.40 -6.87 9.03
CA ARG A 31 -4.18 -7.82 7.93
C ARG A 31 -4.90 -7.40 6.65
N MET A 32 -6.14 -6.94 6.74
CA MET A 32 -6.89 -6.45 5.59
C MET A 32 -6.23 -5.19 4.98
N LEU A 33 -5.78 -4.25 5.80
CA LEU A 33 -5.06 -3.06 5.33
C LEU A 33 -3.73 -3.40 4.65
N LEU A 34 -3.01 -4.41 5.15
CA LEU A 34 -1.80 -4.92 4.50
C LEU A 34 -2.09 -5.58 3.15
N GLN A 35 -3.20 -6.32 3.03
CA GLN A 35 -3.64 -6.90 1.75
C GLN A 35 -3.99 -5.81 0.73
N LEU A 36 -4.77 -4.80 1.14
CA LEU A 36 -5.10 -3.65 0.29
C LEU A 36 -3.84 -2.90 -0.17
N LEU A 37 -2.87 -2.70 0.72
CA LEU A 37 -1.56 -2.13 0.34
C LEU A 37 -0.81 -2.97 -0.69
N ALA A 38 -0.85 -4.30 -0.54
CA ALA A 38 -0.18 -5.21 -1.47
C ALA A 38 -0.86 -5.23 -2.84
N ASP A 39 -2.19 -5.14 -2.88
CA ASP A 39 -2.94 -5.06 -4.13
C ASP A 39 -2.71 -3.74 -4.85
N GLU A 40 -2.66 -2.62 -4.11
CA GLU A 40 -2.35 -1.32 -4.69
C GLU A 40 -0.89 -1.21 -5.17
N ALA A 41 0.02 -1.94 -4.53
CA ALA A 41 1.39 -2.04 -5.04
C ALA A 41 1.47 -2.81 -6.38
N LYS A 42 0.54 -3.73 -6.67
CA LYS A 42 0.54 -4.51 -7.93
C LYS A 42 0.15 -3.67 -9.14
N THR A 43 -0.61 -2.59 -8.95
CA THR A 43 -1.00 -1.66 -10.02
C THR A 43 0.14 -0.73 -10.43
N LEU A 44 1.21 -0.66 -9.62
CA LEU A 44 2.39 0.14 -9.92
C LEU A 44 3.33 -0.54 -10.95
N PRO A 45 4.06 0.24 -11.77
CA PRO A 45 5.10 -0.28 -12.66
C PRO A 45 6.18 -1.04 -11.89
N GLU A 46 6.71 -2.12 -12.48
CA GLU A 46 7.76 -3.03 -11.96
C GLU A 46 8.82 -2.38 -11.03
N PRO A 47 9.53 -1.32 -11.44
CA PRO A 47 10.56 -0.71 -10.58
C PRO A 47 9.98 -0.05 -9.32
N ILE A 48 8.79 0.54 -9.41
CA ILE A 48 8.13 1.22 -8.29
C ILE A 48 7.46 0.20 -7.37
N ARG A 49 6.85 -0.84 -7.96
CA ARG A 49 6.24 -1.97 -7.25
C ARG A 49 7.22 -2.64 -6.29
N ARG A 50 8.46 -2.88 -6.74
CA ARG A 50 9.49 -3.52 -5.90
C ARG A 50 9.79 -2.71 -4.63
N VAL A 51 9.91 -1.39 -4.78
CA VAL A 51 10.17 -0.48 -3.65
C VAL A 51 8.96 -0.42 -2.70
N ALA A 52 7.75 -0.36 -3.26
CA ALA A 52 6.50 -0.38 -2.49
C ALA A 52 6.36 -1.66 -1.64
N MET A 53 6.59 -2.83 -2.24
CA MET A 53 6.53 -4.12 -1.52
C MET A 53 7.59 -4.24 -0.42
N LEU A 54 8.81 -3.76 -0.64
CA LEU A 54 9.86 -3.74 0.40
C LEU A 54 9.44 -2.88 1.61
N ARG A 55 8.76 -1.75 1.37
CA ARG A 55 8.22 -0.90 2.45
C ARG A 55 7.09 -1.58 3.20
N ILE A 56 6.16 -2.24 2.49
CA ILE A 56 5.05 -2.99 3.11
C ILE A 56 5.57 -4.12 4.00
N ASN A 57 6.59 -4.86 3.55
CA ASN A 57 7.21 -5.92 4.34
C ASN A 57 7.84 -5.40 5.63
N ARG A 58 8.50 -4.23 5.61
CA ARG A 58 9.05 -3.62 6.84
C ARG A 58 7.96 -3.33 7.88
N ILE A 59 6.82 -2.80 7.45
CA ILE A 59 5.73 -2.44 8.36
C ILE A 59 5.01 -3.68 8.90
N SER A 60 4.99 -4.78 8.13
CA SER A 60 4.35 -6.03 8.54
C SER A 60 5.11 -6.79 9.64
N ILE A 61 6.43 -6.57 9.74
CA ILE A 61 7.32 -7.24 10.70
C ILE A 61 7.40 -6.46 12.04
N THR A 62 6.84 -5.25 12.10
CA THR A 62 6.78 -4.40 13.32
C THR A 62 5.37 -4.44 13.92
#